data_AF-A0A8X7NKI8-F1
#
_entry.id   AF-A0A8X7NKI8-F1
#
_cell.length_a   1.000
_cell.length_b   1.000
_cell.length_c   1.000
_cell.angle_alpha   90.00
_cell.angle_beta   90.00
_cell.angle_gamma   90.00
#
_symmetry.space_group_name_H-M   'P 1'
#
loop_
_entity.id
_entity.type
_entity.pdbx_description
1 polymer ?
#
loop_
_entity_poly.entity_id
_entity_poly.type
_entity_poly.pdbx_seq_one_letter_code
_entity_poly.pdbx_strand_id
1 'polypeptide(L)'
;MKNEWFKQLPNIKFILSHAGAFLPYAADRIALVESGVIGYDKVLSTLRNFYFDIALTGPHAMAPLFEFAHPERIRFGSDWSYAFCAISKWSTTNLESNKIVDGAAKERINRKNVEGLFPRLAEYN
;
A
#
# COMPACT_ATOMS: atom_id res chain seq x y z
N MET A 1 9.10 -13.63 -11.90
CA MET A 1 8.10 -12.81 -12.64
C MET A 1 8.36 -12.88 -14.13
N LYS A 2 7.62 -13.69 -14.91
CA LYS A 2 7.90 -13.89 -16.34
C LYS A 2 7.61 -12.67 -17.24
N ASN A 3 6.83 -11.69 -16.77
CA ASN A 3 6.28 -10.64 -17.62
C ASN A 3 6.83 -9.22 -17.38
N GLU A 4 7.81 -9.03 -16.49
CA GLU A 4 8.59 -7.78 -16.30
C GLU A 4 7.79 -6.46 -16.45
N TRP A 5 6.55 -6.40 -15.95
CA TRP A 5 5.60 -5.32 -16.27
C TRP A 5 6.12 -3.93 -15.90
N PHE A 6 6.84 -3.80 -14.78
CA PHE A 6 7.45 -2.53 -14.39
C PHE A 6 8.51 -2.03 -15.40
N LYS A 7 9.16 -2.93 -16.16
CA LYS A 7 10.07 -2.55 -17.25
C LYS A 7 9.30 -2.21 -18.52
N GLN A 8 8.24 -2.97 -18.81
CA GLN A 8 7.43 -2.76 -20.02
C GLN A 8 6.55 -1.51 -19.92
N LEU A 9 6.13 -1.14 -18.71
CA LEU A 9 5.19 -0.07 -18.42
C LEU A 9 5.76 0.88 -17.34
N PRO A 10 6.94 1.50 -17.57
CA PRO A 10 7.67 2.22 -16.53
C PRO A 10 6.95 3.45 -15.98
N ASN A 11 6.00 3.99 -16.76
CA ASN A 11 5.22 5.17 -16.38
C ASN A 11 3.89 4.81 -15.67
N ILE A 12 3.51 3.53 -15.63
CA ILE A 12 2.29 3.10 -14.96
C ILE A 12 2.56 2.90 -13.48
N LYS A 13 1.72 3.53 -12.65
CA LYS A 13 1.74 3.41 -11.20
C LYS A 13 0.58 2.54 -10.77
N PHE A 14 0.87 1.34 -10.28
CA PHE A 14 -0.13 0.38 -9.83
C PHE A 14 -0.45 0.61 -8.36
N ILE A 15 -1.72 0.89 -8.05
CA ILE A 15 -2.23 0.96 -6.68
C ILE A 15 -2.99 -0.34 -6.41
N LEU A 16 -2.54 -1.09 -5.42
CA LEU A 16 -3.22 -2.30 -4.95
C LEU A 16 -4.15 -1.92 -3.80
N SER A 17 -5.43 -2.20 -3.97
CA SER A 17 -6.43 -1.90 -2.96
C SER A 17 -6.37 -2.83 -1.77
N HIS A 18 -6.99 -2.39 -0.67
CA HIS A 18 -7.22 -3.20 0.53
C HIS A 18 -5.92 -3.75 1.12
N ALA A 19 -4.95 -2.86 1.32
CA ALA A 19 -3.59 -3.18 1.77
C ALA A 19 -2.84 -4.17 0.87
N GLY A 20 -3.22 -4.30 -0.40
CA GLY A 20 -2.63 -5.28 -1.32
C GLY A 20 -3.05 -6.72 -1.03
N ALA A 21 -4.18 -6.91 -0.34
CA ALA A 21 -4.73 -8.20 0.05
C ALA A 21 -3.67 -9.09 0.75
N PHE A 22 -3.22 -10.15 0.08
CA PHE A 22 -2.27 -11.12 0.61
C PHE A 22 -0.82 -10.78 0.31
N LEU A 23 -0.56 -9.81 -0.59
CA LEU A 23 0.78 -9.56 -1.12
C LEU A 23 1.80 -9.20 -0.02
N PRO A 24 1.55 -8.22 0.88
CA PRO A 24 2.54 -7.89 1.91
C PRO A 24 2.86 -9.06 2.83
N TYR A 25 1.85 -9.84 3.20
CA TYR A 25 2.03 -11.03 4.04
C TYR A 25 2.86 -12.11 3.34
N ALA A 26 2.63 -12.33 2.05
CA ALA A 26 3.27 -13.40 1.28
C ALA A 26 4.57 -12.98 0.59
N ALA A 27 5.03 -11.75 0.77
CA ALA A 27 6.11 -11.15 -0.01
C ALA A 27 7.39 -11.99 0.02
N ASP A 28 7.83 -12.42 1.21
CA ASP A 28 9.05 -13.23 1.35
C ASP A 28 8.87 -14.62 0.73
N ARG A 29 7.70 -15.24 0.86
CA ARG A 29 7.40 -16.53 0.23
C ARG A 29 7.46 -16.42 -1.30
N ILE A 30 6.89 -15.36 -1.86
CA ILE A 30 6.94 -15.09 -3.30
C ILE A 30 8.40 -14.86 -3.72
N ALA A 31 9.15 -14.06 -2.96
CA ALA A 31 10.55 -13.79 -3.25
C ALA A 31 11.40 -15.06 -3.23
N LEU A 32 11.20 -15.96 -2.26
CA LEU A 32 11.90 -17.25 -2.19
C LEU A 32 11.62 -18.11 -3.44
N VAL A 33 10.35 -18.27 -3.82
CA VAL A 33 9.94 -19.12 -4.95
C VAL A 33 10.40 -18.54 -6.30
N GLU A 34 10.35 -17.22 -6.46
CA GLU A 34 10.68 -16.55 -7.74
C GLU A 34 12.15 -16.12 -7.84
N SER A 35 12.94 -16.29 -6.78
CA SER A 35 14.34 -15.81 -6.70
C SER A 35 15.28 -16.46 -7.72
N GLY A 36 14.94 -17.63 -8.27
CA GLY A 36 15.83 -18.41 -9.14
C GLY A 36 16.28 -17.72 -10.43
N VAL A 37 15.61 -16.63 -10.85
CA VAL A 37 15.96 -15.88 -12.08
C VAL A 37 16.67 -14.56 -11.78
N ILE A 38 16.17 -13.80 -10.81
CA ILE A 38 16.60 -12.40 -10.58
C ILE A 38 17.15 -12.16 -9.17
N GLY A 39 17.10 -13.14 -8.28
CA GLY A 39 17.50 -13.05 -6.87
C GLY A 39 16.38 -12.58 -5.95
N TYR A 40 16.44 -13.02 -4.68
CA TYR A 40 15.45 -12.73 -3.63
C TYR A 40 15.18 -11.23 -3.46
N ASP A 41 16.24 -10.44 -3.24
CA ASP A 41 16.13 -8.99 -3.00
C ASP A 41 15.56 -8.25 -4.22
N LYS A 42 15.84 -8.75 -5.42
CA LYS A 42 15.30 -8.15 -6.65
C LYS A 42 13.81 -8.43 -6.80
N VAL A 43 13.34 -9.63 -6.46
CA VAL A 43 11.89 -9.91 -6.42
C VAL A 43 11.24 -9.03 -5.37
N LEU A 44 11.78 -8.99 -4.15
CA LEU A 44 11.18 -8.24 -3.04
C LEU A 44 11.11 -6.74 -3.33
N SER A 45 12.19 -6.14 -3.85
CA SER A 45 12.20 -4.74 -4.29
C SER A 45 11.24 -4.48 -5.44
N THR A 46 11.06 -5.44 -6.36
CA THR A 46 10.07 -5.32 -7.44
C THR A 46 8.66 -5.29 -6.90
N LEU A 47 8.32 -6.13 -5.92
CA LEU A 47 7.01 -6.11 -5.26
C LEU A 47 6.78 -4.82 -4.46
N ARG A 48 7.83 -4.23 -3.87
CA ARG A 48 7.74 -2.93 -3.16
C ARG A 48 7.48 -1.73 -4.08
N ASN A 49 7.54 -1.90 -5.41
CA ASN A 49 7.17 -0.84 -6.36
C ASN A 49 5.66 -0.62 -6.49
N PHE A 50 4.82 -1.49 -5.90
CA PHE A 50 3.39 -1.22 -5.81
C PHE A 50 3.10 -0.05 -4.87
N TYR A 51 2.04 0.69 -5.18
CA TYR A 51 1.37 1.59 -4.25
C TYR A 51 0.21 0.87 -3.59
N PHE A 52 -0.25 1.36 -2.45
CA PHE A 52 -1.30 0.71 -1.66
C PHE A 52 -2.31 1.74 -1.15
N ASP A 53 -3.60 1.38 -1.18
CA ASP A 53 -4.59 1.99 -0.29
C ASP A 53 -4.83 1.11 0.94
N ILE A 54 -5.47 1.67 1.96
CA ILE A 54 -5.85 0.97 3.19
C ILE A 54 -7.37 0.88 3.37
N ALA A 55 -8.12 0.92 2.28
CA ALA A 55 -9.57 0.78 2.38
C ALA A 55 -9.94 -0.60 2.94
N LEU A 56 -11.02 -0.68 3.71
CA LEU A 56 -11.50 -1.94 4.33
C LEU A 56 -10.41 -2.71 5.13
N THR A 57 -9.39 -2.02 5.66
CA THR A 57 -8.21 -2.68 6.23
C THR A 57 -8.23 -2.62 7.75
N GLY A 58 -8.09 -3.78 8.39
CA GLY A 58 -7.92 -3.92 9.84
C GLY A 58 -6.46 -4.08 10.29
N PRO A 59 -6.19 -4.12 11.61
CA PRO A 59 -4.83 -4.15 12.15
C PRO A 59 -3.99 -5.34 11.68
N HIS A 60 -4.62 -6.50 11.47
CA HIS A 60 -3.93 -7.72 11.03
C HIS A 60 -3.39 -7.64 9.60
N ALA A 61 -4.01 -6.83 8.74
CA ALA A 61 -3.54 -6.57 7.38
C ALA A 61 -2.62 -5.33 7.32
N MET A 62 -2.83 -4.35 8.21
CA MET A 62 -1.96 -3.17 8.30
C MET A 62 -0.54 -3.51 8.76
N ALA A 63 -0.38 -4.43 9.73
CA ALA A 63 0.92 -4.79 10.25
C ALA A 63 1.91 -5.28 9.17
N PRO A 64 1.59 -6.31 8.36
CA PRO A 64 2.48 -6.73 7.29
C PRO A 64 2.64 -5.66 6.20
N LEU A 65 1.61 -4.84 5.93
CA LEU A 65 1.73 -3.73 4.98
C LEU A 65 2.78 -2.70 5.43
N PHE A 66 2.73 -2.25 6.68
CA PHE A 66 3.64 -1.22 7.19
C PHE A 66 5.08 -1.70 7.30
N GLU A 67 5.29 -3.00 7.54
CA GLU A 67 6.63 -3.61 7.51
C GLU A 67 7.15 -3.76 6.07
N PHE A 68 6.27 -4.14 5.14
CA PHE A 68 6.67 -4.48 3.79
C PHE A 68 6.86 -3.27 2.86
N ALA A 69 5.89 -2.34 2.84
CA ALA A 69 5.80 -1.31 1.83
C ALA A 69 6.65 -0.08 2.15
N HIS A 70 7.07 0.67 1.12
CA HIS A 70 7.65 1.99 1.34
C HIS A 70 6.60 2.93 1.95
N PRO A 71 6.90 3.65 3.05
CA PRO A 71 5.91 4.50 3.73
C PRO A 71 5.24 5.55 2.83
N GLU A 72 5.97 6.10 1.85
CA GLU A 72 5.47 7.08 0.88
C GLU A 72 4.49 6.48 -0.15
N ARG A 73 4.41 5.15 -0.21
CA ARG A 73 3.58 4.42 -1.16
C ARG A 73 2.24 3.97 -0.59
N ILE A 74 1.94 4.30 0.68
CA ILE A 74 0.70 3.94 1.37
C ILE A 74 -0.22 5.15 1.46
N ARG A 75 -1.51 5.00 1.13
CA ARG A 75 -2.50 6.09 1.15
C ARG A 75 -3.80 5.64 1.79
N PHE A 76 -4.55 6.61 2.32
CA PHE A 76 -5.91 6.38 2.76
C PHE A 76 -6.84 6.05 1.58
N GLY A 77 -7.82 5.19 1.84
CA GLY A 77 -8.97 4.93 0.99
C GLY A 77 -10.14 4.50 1.87
N SER A 78 -11.37 4.87 1.50
CA SER A 78 -12.57 4.51 2.26
C SER A 78 -13.37 3.37 1.65
N ASP A 79 -13.27 3.18 0.33
CA ASP A 79 -14.17 2.33 -0.46
C ASP A 79 -15.65 2.77 -0.40
N TRP A 80 -15.91 4.05 -0.07
CA TRP A 80 -17.26 4.61 -0.10
C TRP A 80 -17.76 4.73 -1.56
N SER A 81 -19.01 4.38 -1.87
CA SER A 81 -20.13 4.01 -0.99
C SER A 81 -20.36 2.50 -0.83
N TYR A 82 -19.49 1.67 -1.39
CA TYR A 82 -19.60 0.21 -1.24
C TYR A 82 -19.37 -0.18 0.23
N ALA A 83 -18.32 0.36 0.85
CA ALA A 83 -18.14 0.41 2.29
C ALA A 83 -19.01 1.52 2.89
N PHE A 84 -20.26 1.20 3.23
CA PHE A 84 -21.16 2.14 3.88
C PHE A 84 -20.59 2.70 5.19
N CYS A 85 -21.25 3.72 5.75
CA CYS A 85 -20.65 4.65 6.72
C CYS A 85 -19.99 3.96 7.91
N ALA A 86 -20.65 2.94 8.48
CA ALA A 86 -20.10 2.21 9.62
C ALA A 86 -18.81 1.44 9.27
N ILE A 87 -18.75 0.83 8.08
CA ILE A 87 -17.57 0.10 7.61
C ILE A 87 -16.42 1.07 7.28
N SER A 88 -16.71 2.15 6.56
CA SER A 88 -15.72 3.20 6.29
C SER A 88 -15.14 3.75 7.60
N LYS A 89 -16.00 4.06 8.58
CA LYS A 89 -15.59 4.56 9.89
C LYS A 89 -14.73 3.54 10.67
N TRP A 90 -15.11 2.27 10.65
CA TRP A 90 -14.31 1.20 11.26
C TRP A 90 -12.89 1.14 10.68
N SER A 91 -12.77 1.20 9.35
CA SER A 91 -11.47 1.19 8.67
C SER A 91 -10.62 2.41 9.05
N THR A 92 -11.22 3.60 9.09
CA THR A 92 -10.54 4.84 9.51
C THR A 92 -10.05 4.75 10.96
N THR A 93 -10.90 4.29 11.88
CA THR A 93 -10.52 4.12 13.29
C THR A 93 -9.36 3.13 13.47
N ASN A 94 -9.25 2.10 12.63
CA ASN A 94 -8.10 1.18 12.67
C ASN A 94 -6.77 1.88 12.34
N LEU A 95 -6.75 2.83 11.39
CA LEU A 95 -5.55 3.64 11.15
C LEU A 95 -5.29 4.59 12.33
N GLU A 96 -6.32 5.31 12.78
CA GLU A 96 -6.20 6.31 13.85
C GLU A 96 -5.68 5.71 15.16
N SER A 97 -6.16 4.52 15.52
CA SER A 97 -5.76 3.80 16.75
C SER A 97 -4.52 2.91 16.57
N ASN A 98 -3.98 2.78 15.36
CA ASN A 98 -2.80 1.96 15.08
C ASN A 98 -1.58 2.45 15.87
N LYS A 99 -0.79 1.51 16.42
CA LYS A 99 0.41 1.81 17.23
C LYS A 99 1.73 1.50 16.53
N ILE A 100 1.70 0.88 15.35
CA ILE A 100 2.89 0.55 14.55
C ILE A 100 3.45 1.83 13.90
N VAL A 101 2.55 2.72 13.47
CA VAL A 101 2.90 3.99 12.83
C VAL A 101 2.56 5.18 13.73
N ASP A 102 3.42 6.20 13.71
CA ASP A 102 3.26 7.42 14.49
C ASP A 102 2.27 8.43 13.87
N GLY A 103 2.05 9.55 14.55
CA GLY A 103 1.15 10.61 14.08
C GLY A 103 1.57 11.19 12.73
N ALA A 104 2.87 11.39 12.50
CA ALA A 104 3.39 11.91 11.25
C ALA A 104 3.16 10.94 10.08
N ALA A 105 3.32 9.64 10.31
CA ALA A 105 3.01 8.60 9.34
C ALA A 105 1.51 8.54 9.02
N LYS A 106 0.64 8.68 10.02
CA LYS A 106 -0.82 8.77 9.81
C LYS A 106 -1.19 10.00 8.97
N GLU A 107 -0.57 11.16 9.23
CA GLU A 107 -0.77 12.36 8.41
C GLU A 107 -0.33 12.13 6.96
N ARG A 108 0.84 11.49 6.76
CA ARG A 108 1.32 11.14 5.42
C ARG A 108 0.35 10.22 4.69
N ILE A 109 -0.14 9.16 5.35
CA ILE A 109 -1.10 8.21 4.76
C ILE A 109 -2.42 8.92 4.41
N ASN A 110 -2.94 9.75 5.33
CA ASN A 110 -4.21 10.45 5.13
C ASN A 110 -4.14 11.50 4.02
N ARG A 111 -2.97 12.11 3.79
CA ARG A 111 -2.86 13.23 2.84
C ARG A 111 -1.55 13.28 2.09
N LYS A 112 -0.41 13.52 2.75
CA LYS A 112 0.83 13.94 2.05
C LYS A 112 1.30 12.97 0.97
N ASN A 113 1.09 11.67 1.15
CA ASN A 113 1.44 10.67 0.14
C ASN A 113 0.58 10.76 -1.12
N VAL A 114 -0.67 11.24 -1.04
CA VAL A 114 -1.53 11.44 -2.22
C VAL A 114 -1.04 12.61 -3.07
N GLU A 115 -0.55 13.68 -2.43
CA GLU A 115 -0.06 14.88 -3.10
C GLU A 115 1.16 14.59 -3.98
N GLY A 116 2.09 13.74 -3.53
CA GLY A 116 3.23 13.30 -4.34
C GLY A 116 2.84 12.40 -5.52
N LEU A 117 1.73 11.67 -5.43
CA LEU A 117 1.27 10.77 -6.50
C LEU A 117 0.38 11.49 -7.52
N PHE A 118 -0.44 12.42 -7.03
CA PHE A 118 -1.39 13.22 -7.80
C PHE A 118 -1.14 14.71 -7.52
N PRO A 119 -0.12 15.33 -8.13
CA PRO A 119 0.29 16.70 -7.81
C PRO A 119 -0.82 17.74 -7.93
N ARG A 120 -1.76 17.55 -8.89
CA ARG A 120 -2.94 18.41 -9.05
C ARG A 120 -3.83 18.47 -7.80
N LEU A 121 -3.80 17.46 -6.94
CA LEU A 121 -4.59 17.46 -5.70
C LEU A 121 -3.97 18.31 -4.59
N ALA A 122 -2.69 18.68 -4.70
CA ALA A 122 -2.01 19.54 -3.73
C ALA A 122 -2.53 20.98 -3.74
N GLU A 123 -3.23 21.39 -4.80
CA GLU A 123 -3.79 22.73 -4.97
C GLU A 123 -5.10 22.94 -4.20
N TYR A 124 -5.76 21.85 -3.77
CA TYR A 124 -7.01 21.92 -3.01
C TYR A 124 -6.71 21.80 -1.51
N ASN A 125 -6.50 22.93 -0.84
CA ASN A 125 -6.43 23.06 0.62
C ASN A 125 -7.69 23.71 1.17
#